data_AF-A0A367Q954-F1
#
_entry.id   AF-A0A367Q954-F1
#
_cell.length_a   1.000
_cell.length_b   1.000
_cell.length_c   1.000
_cell.angle_alpha   90.00
_cell.angle_beta   90.00
_cell.angle_gamma   90.00
#
_symmetry.space_group_name_H-M   'P 1'
#
loop_
_entity.id
_entity.type
_entity.pdbx_description
1 polymer ?
#
loop_
_entity_poly.entity_id
_entity_poly.type
_entity_poly.pdbx_seq_one_letter_code
_entity_poly.pdbx_strand_id
1 'polypeptide(L)'
;MAGTQNTRFMEHPDDVAGIEQAMVESAQTLTQFVHEWRIITPSATVKWVQAASRPEQQADGTIIWDGLIMDISDRKQAEAALQQSETELRQKSQDLEQTLKELQTMQLQLVQNEKMSALGNLVAGVAREINNPVGFIAGNIEPAKDYIKDWRCIVAG
;
A
#
# COMPACT_ATOMS: atom_id res chain seq x y z
N MET A 1 12.26 3.91 47.78
CA MET A 1 11.24 3.58 48.79
C MET A 1 10.52 2.35 48.30
N ALA A 2 10.82 1.18 48.87
CA ALA A 2 10.10 -0.06 48.56
C ALA A 2 8.72 0.03 49.21
N GLY A 3 7.77 0.67 48.50
CA GLY A 3 6.39 0.73 48.93
C GLY A 3 5.72 -0.58 48.54
N THR A 4 5.22 -1.33 49.52
CA THR A 4 4.29 -2.44 49.32
C THR A 4 2.99 -1.87 48.73
N GLN A 5 2.99 -1.59 47.43
CA GLN A 5 1.78 -1.17 46.73
C GLN A 5 0.99 -2.41 46.37
N ASN A 6 -0.09 -2.64 47.10
CA ASN A 6 -1.07 -3.68 46.76
C ASN A 6 -1.86 -3.22 45.52
N THR A 7 -1.35 -3.54 44.33
CA THR A 7 -1.97 -3.14 43.05
C THR A 7 -3.23 -3.91 42.72
N ARG A 8 -3.57 -4.96 43.49
CA ARG A 8 -4.68 -5.88 43.22
C ARG A 8 -6.04 -5.17 43.05
N PHE A 9 -6.23 -4.01 43.70
CA PHE A 9 -7.47 -3.22 43.60
C PHE A 9 -7.53 -2.27 42.40
N MET A 10 -6.43 -2.15 41.65
CA MET A 10 -6.30 -1.25 40.49
C MET A 10 -6.20 -2.01 39.17
N GLU A 11 -6.20 -3.34 39.17
CA GLU A 11 -6.07 -4.14 37.95
C GLU A 11 -7.30 -4.00 37.06
N HIS A 12 -7.08 -3.93 35.75
CA HIS A 12 -8.17 -3.96 34.78
C HIS A 12 -8.82 -5.35 34.78
N PRO A 13 -10.15 -5.47 34.85
CA PRO A 13 -10.85 -6.77 34.99
C PRO A 13 -10.44 -7.82 33.95
N ASP A 14 -10.26 -7.40 32.70
CA ASP A 14 -9.86 -8.28 31.60
C ASP A 14 -8.46 -8.90 31.77
N ASP A 15 -7.57 -8.24 32.51
CA ASP A 15 -6.17 -8.63 32.61
C ASP A 15 -5.90 -9.49 33.87
N VAL A 16 -6.82 -9.48 34.85
CA VAL A 16 -6.68 -10.20 36.14
C VAL A 16 -6.37 -11.68 35.94
N ALA A 17 -7.12 -12.36 35.07
CA ALA A 17 -6.94 -13.80 34.85
C ALA A 17 -5.54 -14.12 34.28
N GLY A 18 -5.02 -13.27 33.40
CA GLY A 18 -3.69 -13.44 32.82
C GLY A 18 -2.56 -13.18 33.83
N ILE A 19 -2.74 -12.16 34.69
CA ILE A 19 -1.81 -11.84 35.77
C ILE A 19 -1.73 -13.01 36.75
N GLU A 20 -2.87 -13.52 37.21
CA GLU A 20 -2.92 -14.63 38.17
C GLU A 20 -2.26 -15.89 37.60
N GLN A 21 -2.53 -16.22 36.33
CA GLN A 21 -1.89 -17.36 35.68
C GLN A 21 -0.36 -17.22 35.63
N ALA A 22 0.14 -16.06 35.22
CA ALA A 22 1.58 -15.80 35.12
C ALA A 22 2.26 -15.78 36.51
N MET A 23 1.58 -15.25 37.54
CA MET A 23 2.09 -15.28 38.92
C MET A 23 2.16 -16.72 39.45
N VAL A 24 1.14 -17.55 39.19
CA VAL A 24 1.13 -18.95 39.62
C VAL A 24 2.25 -19.73 38.93
N GLU A 25 2.43 -19.56 37.62
CA GLU A 25 3.51 -20.20 36.87
C GLU A 25 4.89 -19.81 37.40
N SER A 26 5.11 -18.51 37.61
CA SER A 26 6.37 -17.99 38.15
C SER A 26 6.62 -18.51 39.58
N ALA A 27 5.60 -18.56 40.44
CA ALA A 27 5.71 -19.11 41.79
C ALA A 27 6.08 -20.60 41.80
N GLN A 28 5.50 -21.39 40.90
CA GLN A 28 5.73 -22.83 40.82
C GLN A 28 7.12 -23.16 40.24
N THR A 29 7.56 -22.38 39.25
CA THR A 29 8.82 -22.62 38.53
C THR A 29 10.01 -21.89 39.16
N LEU A 30 9.76 -20.97 40.09
CA LEU A 30 10.74 -20.04 40.65
C LEU A 30 11.47 -19.23 39.57
N THR A 31 10.80 -18.96 38.46
CA THR A 31 11.32 -18.13 37.36
C THR A 31 10.87 -16.68 37.51
N GLN A 32 11.54 -15.75 36.82
CA GLN A 32 11.20 -14.33 36.90
C GLN A 32 9.78 -14.06 36.37
N PHE A 33 8.97 -13.36 37.15
CA PHE A 33 7.70 -12.81 36.71
C PHE A 33 7.95 -11.51 35.95
N VAL A 34 7.65 -11.50 34.66
CA VAL A 34 7.59 -10.28 33.85
C VAL A 34 6.24 -10.25 33.15
N HIS A 35 5.43 -9.24 33.45
CA HIS A 35 4.10 -9.13 32.87
C HIS A 35 3.72 -7.68 32.59
N GLU A 36 2.95 -7.47 31.53
CA GLU A 36 2.43 -6.16 31.12
C GLU A 36 0.92 -6.18 31.15
N TRP A 37 0.31 -5.24 31.86
CA TRP A 37 -1.15 -5.18 31.98
C TRP A 37 -1.63 -3.75 32.20
N ARG A 38 -2.95 -3.57 32.17
CA ARG A 38 -3.59 -2.30 32.42
C ARG A 38 -4.00 -2.15 33.87
N ILE A 39 -3.75 -0.97 34.43
CA ILE A 39 -4.29 -0.54 35.70
C ILE A 39 -5.26 0.63 35.51
N ILE A 40 -6.25 0.71 36.39
CA ILE A 40 -7.19 1.81 36.53
C ILE A 40 -6.76 2.61 37.76
N THR A 41 -6.26 3.82 37.51
CA THR A 41 -5.85 4.76 38.55
C THR A 41 -7.06 5.30 39.33
N PRO A 42 -6.89 5.92 40.52
CA PRO A 42 -8.01 6.53 41.27
C PRO A 42 -8.71 7.65 40.50
N SER A 43 -8.03 8.27 39.53
CA SER A 43 -8.61 9.22 38.59
C SER A 43 -9.38 8.57 37.42
N ALA A 44 -9.67 7.27 37.52
CA ALA A 44 -10.32 6.45 36.48
C ALA A 44 -9.59 6.45 35.12
N THR A 45 -8.29 6.76 35.11
CA THR A 45 -7.46 6.72 33.90
C THR A 45 -6.81 5.35 33.78
N VAL A 46 -6.85 4.77 32.58
CA VAL A 46 -6.16 3.53 32.25
C VAL A 46 -4.69 3.82 31.96
N LYS A 47 -3.79 3.09 32.62
CA LYS A 47 -2.35 3.12 32.37
C LYS A 47 -1.83 1.72 32.10
N TRP A 48 -0.82 1.62 31.24
CA TRP A 48 -0.10 0.39 31.05
C TRP A 48 1.05 0.32 32.04
N VAL A 49 1.19 -0.81 32.72
CA VAL A 49 2.31 -1.07 33.61
C VAL A 49 3.03 -2.35 33.21
N GLN A 50 4.31 -2.41 33.51
CA GLN A 50 5.11 -3.62 33.47
C GLN A 50 5.59 -3.90 34.88
N ALA A 51 5.37 -5.11 35.37
CA ALA A 51 6.06 -5.57 36.57
C ALA A 51 7.13 -6.58 36.22
N ALA A 52 8.24 -6.48 36.95
CA ALA A 52 9.32 -7.44 36.94
C ALA A 52 9.65 -7.80 38.38
N SER A 53 9.45 -9.06 38.77
CA SER A 53 9.75 -9.56 40.11
C SER A 53 10.36 -10.95 40.07
N ARG A 54 11.12 -11.30 41.10
CA ARG A 54 11.60 -12.66 41.32
C ARG A 54 10.88 -13.27 42.53
N PRO A 55 10.25 -14.44 42.38
CA PRO A 55 9.74 -15.18 43.52
C PRO A 55 10.90 -15.84 44.26
N GLU A 56 10.99 -15.62 45.57
CA GLU A 56 11.90 -16.30 46.47
C GLU A 56 11.10 -17.04 47.53
N GLN A 57 11.27 -18.36 47.60
CA GLN A 57 10.62 -19.19 48.62
C GLN A 57 11.46 -19.16 49.90
N GLN A 58 10.83 -18.77 51.00
CA GLN A 58 11.43 -18.78 52.33
C GLN A 58 11.36 -20.16 53.00
N ALA A 59 12.10 -20.32 54.09
CA ALA A 59 12.16 -21.57 54.85
C ALA A 59 10.82 -22.01 55.47
N ASP A 60 9.87 -21.08 55.65
CA ASP A 60 8.51 -21.34 56.12
C ASP A 60 7.51 -21.69 54.99
N GLY A 61 7.97 -21.70 53.74
CA GLY A 61 7.15 -21.94 52.54
C GLY A 61 6.49 -20.69 51.95
N THR A 62 6.64 -19.51 52.58
CA THR A 62 6.13 -18.25 52.05
C THR A 62 6.91 -17.83 50.80
N ILE A 63 6.22 -17.34 49.77
CA ILE A 63 6.87 -16.76 48.58
C ILE A 63 6.92 -15.24 48.73
N ILE A 64 8.12 -14.69 48.76
CA ILE A 64 8.36 -13.25 48.66
C ILE A 64 8.55 -12.87 47.20
N TRP A 65 7.86 -11.81 46.80
CA TRP A 65 7.99 -11.20 45.49
C TRP A 65 8.75 -9.88 45.64
N ASP A 66 10.05 -9.91 45.35
CA ASP A 66 10.84 -8.69 45.25
C ASP A 66 10.88 -8.23 43.79
N GLY A 67 10.48 -6.99 43.54
CA GLY A 67 10.31 -6.48 42.19
C GLY A 67 9.89 -5.03 42.11
N LEU A 68 9.76 -4.57 40.86
CA LEU A 68 9.40 -3.21 40.51
C LEU A 68 8.21 -3.21 39.55
N ILE A 69 7.45 -2.12 39.59
CA ILE A 69 6.37 -1.83 38.65
C ILE A 69 6.70 -0.51 37.97
N MET A 70 6.71 -0.50 36.64
CA MET A 70 7.00 0.67 35.81
C MET A 70 5.77 1.03 35.01
N ASP A 71 5.46 2.33 34.97
CA ASP A 71 4.52 2.88 34.00
C ASP A 71 5.17 2.82 32.61
N ILE A 72 4.51 2.12 31.68
CA ILE A 72 4.95 1.94 30.29
C ILE A 72 3.93 2.55 29.30
N SER A 73 3.04 3.42 29.79
CA SER A 73 1.98 4.03 28.98
C SER A 73 2.57 4.78 27.78
N ASP A 74 3.62 5.57 27.98
CA ASP A 74 4.29 6.32 26.91
C ASP A 74 4.90 5.38 25.86
N ARG A 75 5.48 4.25 26.29
CA ARG A 75 6.02 3.24 25.37
C ARG A 75 4.91 2.62 24.54
N LYS A 76 3.79 2.23 25.15
CA LYS A 76 2.65 1.65 24.42
C LYS A 76 2.03 2.64 23.43
N GLN A 77 1.96 3.93 23.79
CA GLN A 77 1.51 4.97 22.87
C GLN A 77 2.48 5.15 21.69
N ALA A 78 3.79 5.15 21.95
CA ALA A 78 4.79 5.23 20.89
C ALA A 78 4.74 3.99 19.96
N GLU A 79 4.59 2.79 20.51
CA GLU A 79 4.42 1.55 19.74
C GLU A 79 3.17 1.61 18.84
N ALA A 80 2.02 2.05 19.39
CA ALA A 80 0.79 2.20 18.62
C ALA A 80 0.92 3.25 17.52
N ALA A 81 1.54 4.40 17.82
CA ALA A 81 1.77 5.46 16.83
C ALA A 81 2.72 4.99 15.71
N LEU A 82 3.76 4.22 16.05
CA LEU A 82 4.66 3.62 15.06
C LEU A 82 3.92 2.65 14.16
N GLN A 83 3.15 1.71 14.72
CA GLN A 83 2.35 0.76 13.94
C GLN A 83 1.35 1.43 13.01
N GLN A 84 0.71 2.52 13.48
CA GLN A 84 -0.17 3.33 12.65
C GLN A 84 0.61 3.98 11.50
N SER A 85 1.75 4.61 11.78
CA SER A 85 2.58 5.25 10.75
C SER A 85 3.10 4.24 9.72
N GLU A 86 3.52 3.05 10.14
CA GLU A 86 3.96 1.98 9.25
C GLU A 86 2.83 1.52 8.33
N THR A 87 1.62 1.38 8.86
CA THR A 87 0.42 1.02 8.08
C THR A 87 0.09 2.11 7.05
N GLU A 88 0.12 3.38 7.46
CA GLU A 88 -0.12 4.51 6.55
C GLU A 88 0.94 4.62 5.46
N LEU A 89 2.22 4.44 5.80
CA LEU A 89 3.31 4.45 4.83
C LEU A 89 3.18 3.31 3.82
N ARG A 90 2.82 2.11 4.31
CA ARG A 90 2.60 0.94 3.44
C ARG A 90 1.46 1.20 2.45
N GLN A 91 0.35 1.77 2.91
CA GLN A 91 -0.76 2.11 2.03
C GLN A 91 -0.34 3.14 0.97
N LYS A 92 0.31 4.23 1.39
CA LYS A 92 0.79 5.26 0.46
C LYS A 92 1.78 4.71 -0.58
N SER A 93 2.65 3.78 -0.19
CA SER A 93 3.58 3.11 -1.11
C SER A 93 2.82 2.31 -2.17
N GLN A 94 1.81 1.56 -1.77
CA GLN A 94 0.97 0.78 -2.69
C GLN A 94 0.20 1.69 -3.65
N ASP A 95 -0.40 2.76 -3.14
CA ASP A 95 -1.13 3.74 -3.96
C ASP A 95 -0.20 4.42 -4.97
N LEU A 96 1.03 4.75 -4.56
CA LEU A 96 2.04 5.35 -5.43
C LEU A 96 2.48 4.39 -6.54
N GLU A 97 2.73 3.12 -6.21
CA GLU A 97 3.08 2.08 -7.19
C GLU A 97 1.96 1.90 -8.23
N GLN A 98 0.71 1.86 -7.77
CA GLN A 98 -0.44 1.75 -8.65
C GLN A 98 -0.56 2.96 -9.59
N THR A 99 -0.42 4.17 -9.03
CA THR A 99 -0.48 5.43 -9.81
C THR A 99 0.62 5.48 -10.87
N LEU A 100 1.85 5.07 -10.53
CA LEU A 100 2.96 5.02 -11.48
C LEU A 100 2.69 4.05 -12.64
N LYS A 101 2.14 2.88 -12.34
CA LYS A 101 1.78 1.88 -13.36
C LYS A 101 0.69 2.39 -14.30
N GLU A 102 -0.31 3.07 -13.77
CA GLU A 102 -1.38 3.69 -14.56
C GLU A 102 -0.81 4.78 -15.47
N LEU A 103 0.05 5.65 -14.93
CA LEU A 103 0.67 6.72 -15.69
C LEU A 103 1.55 6.20 -16.83
N GLN A 104 2.34 5.16 -16.59
CA GLN A 104 3.12 4.48 -17.63
C GLN A 104 2.24 3.90 -18.73
N THR A 105 1.13 3.26 -18.35
CA THR A 105 0.17 2.68 -19.31
C THR A 105 -0.45 3.77 -20.18
N MET A 106 -0.88 4.87 -19.57
CA MET A 106 -1.42 6.02 -20.29
C MET A 106 -0.39 6.65 -21.24
N GLN A 107 0.86 6.79 -20.80
CA GLN A 107 1.93 7.34 -21.64
C GLN A 107 2.18 6.47 -22.88
N LEU A 108 2.18 5.14 -22.71
CA LEU A 108 2.32 4.21 -23.83
C LEU A 108 1.16 4.34 -24.82
N GLN A 109 -0.08 4.49 -24.33
CA GLN A 109 -1.24 4.70 -25.19
C GLN A 109 -1.15 6.02 -25.98
N LEU A 110 -0.71 7.11 -25.35
CA LEU A 110 -0.52 8.40 -26.03
C LEU A 110 0.50 8.29 -27.17
N VAL A 111 1.65 7.66 -26.91
CA VAL A 111 2.68 7.45 -27.94
C VAL A 111 2.14 6.63 -29.11
N GLN A 112 1.32 5.60 -28.86
CA GLN A 112 0.69 4.82 -29.93
C GLN A 112 -0.31 5.64 -30.73
N ASN A 113 -1.14 6.45 -30.06
CA ASN A 113 -2.10 7.32 -30.72
C ASN A 113 -1.41 8.39 -31.58
N GLU A 114 -0.33 9.00 -31.10
CA GLU A 114 0.47 9.94 -31.88
C GLU A 114 1.08 9.30 -33.13
N LYS A 115 1.63 8.07 -33.00
CA LYS A 115 2.16 7.32 -34.15
C LYS A 115 1.08 7.01 -35.17
N MET A 116 -0.11 6.60 -34.73
CA MET A 116 -1.22 6.28 -35.63
C MET A 116 -1.71 7.54 -36.38
N SER A 117 -1.75 8.68 -35.69
CA SER A 117 -2.09 9.97 -36.31
C SER A 117 -1.05 10.40 -37.34
N ALA A 118 0.25 10.30 -37.00
CA ALA A 118 1.34 10.61 -37.93
C ALA A 118 1.30 9.71 -39.18
N LEU A 119 1.07 8.41 -38.99
CA LEU A 119 0.91 7.45 -40.08
C LEU A 119 -0.32 7.78 -40.95
N GLY A 120 -1.46 8.11 -40.34
CA GLY A 120 -2.67 8.51 -41.05
C GLY A 120 -2.45 9.74 -41.94
N ASN A 121 -1.75 10.76 -41.42
CA ASN A 121 -1.39 11.95 -42.20
C ASN A 121 -0.49 11.63 -43.39
N LEU A 122 0.52 10.77 -43.19
CA LEU A 122 1.41 10.33 -44.27
C LEU A 122 0.64 9.54 -45.34
N VAL A 123 -0.20 8.58 -44.95
CA VAL A 123 -1.00 7.78 -45.88
C VAL A 123 -1.95 8.67 -46.70
N ALA A 124 -2.60 9.65 -46.07
CA ALA A 124 -3.46 10.60 -46.76
C ALA A 124 -2.67 11.48 -47.76
N GLY A 125 -1.45 11.88 -47.41
CA GLY A 125 -0.53 12.60 -48.29
C GLY A 125 -0.16 11.77 -49.53
N VAL A 126 0.32 10.55 -49.33
CA VAL A 126 0.67 9.62 -50.42
C VAL A 126 -0.52 9.33 -51.32
N ALA A 127 -1.72 9.11 -50.75
CA ALA A 127 -2.93 8.88 -51.54
C ALA A 127 -3.26 10.07 -52.45
N ARG A 128 -3.09 11.31 -51.96
CA ARG A 128 -3.29 12.52 -52.75
C ARG A 128 -2.26 12.62 -53.88
N GLU A 129 -1.00 12.33 -53.61
CA GLU A 129 0.07 12.38 -54.61
C GLU A 129 -0.08 11.34 -55.70
N ILE A 130 -0.58 10.13 -55.38
CA ILE A 130 -0.86 9.08 -56.37
C ILE A 130 -2.08 9.44 -57.22
N ASN A 131 -3.12 10.02 -56.61
CA ASN A 131 -4.33 10.40 -57.34
C ASN A 131 -4.07 11.47 -58.41
N ASN A 132 -3.06 12.33 -58.23
CA ASN A 132 -2.73 13.38 -59.20
C ASN A 132 -2.32 12.83 -60.60
N PRO A 133 -1.25 12.01 -60.74
CA PRO A 133 -0.87 11.46 -62.04
C PRO A 133 -1.91 10.48 -62.58
N VAL A 134 -2.59 9.71 -61.72
CA VAL A 134 -3.68 8.81 -62.16
C VAL A 134 -4.83 9.62 -62.76
N GLY A 135 -5.24 10.70 -62.11
CA GLY A 135 -6.25 11.62 -62.62
C GLY A 135 -5.82 12.25 -63.95
N PHE A 136 -4.55 12.64 -64.08
CA PHE A 136 -4.01 13.17 -65.34
C PHE A 136 -4.03 12.13 -66.46
N ILE A 137 -3.59 10.91 -66.21
CA ILE A 137 -3.61 9.82 -67.19
C ILE A 137 -5.05 9.49 -67.59
N ALA A 138 -5.94 9.31 -66.61
CA ALA A 138 -7.36 9.01 -66.85
C ALA A 138 -8.06 10.12 -67.66
N GLY A 139 -7.79 11.38 -67.33
CA GLY A 139 -8.33 12.54 -68.05
C GLY A 139 -7.87 12.63 -69.50
N ASN A 140 -6.66 12.15 -69.83
CA ASN A 140 -6.16 12.13 -71.20
C ASN A 140 -6.58 10.89 -72.01
N ILE A 141 -6.98 9.79 -71.35
CA ILE A 141 -7.39 8.57 -72.04
C ILE A 141 -8.64 8.79 -72.89
N GLU A 142 -9.63 9.55 -72.40
CA GLU A 142 -10.91 9.71 -73.13
C GLU A 142 -10.78 10.57 -74.39
N PRO A 143 -10.15 11.76 -74.34
CA PRO A 143 -9.83 12.51 -75.56
C PRO A 143 -8.96 11.72 -76.54
N ALA A 144 -7.97 10.95 -76.04
CA ALA A 144 -7.12 10.12 -76.89
C ALA A 144 -7.91 9.02 -77.60
N LYS A 145 -8.89 8.38 -76.93
CA LYS A 145 -9.80 7.42 -77.57
C LYS A 145 -10.64 8.07 -78.66
N ASP A 146 -11.15 9.28 -78.41
CA ASP A 146 -11.97 10.01 -79.37
C ASP A 146 -11.14 10.42 -80.60
N TYR A 147 -9.91 10.91 -80.39
CA TYR A 147 -8.97 11.11 -81.50
C TYR A 147 -8.74 9.82 -82.30
N ILE A 148 -8.50 8.68 -81.64
CA ILE A 148 -8.30 7.40 -82.36
C ILE A 148 -9.55 7.01 -83.17
N LYS A 149 -10.76 7.24 -82.64
CA LYS A 149 -12.01 7.00 -83.38
C LYS A 149 -12.15 7.93 -84.59
N ASP A 150 -11.87 9.21 -84.43
CA ASP A 150 -11.95 10.22 -85.50
C ASP A 150 -10.95 9.91 -86.62
N TRP A 151 -9.70 9.58 -86.26
CA TRP A 151 -8.68 9.16 -87.23
C TRP A 151 -9.10 7.91 -87.99
N ARG A 152 -9.71 6.93 -87.33
CA ARG A 152 -10.26 5.74 -88.01
C ARG A 152 -11.39 6.10 -88.97
N CYS A 153 -12.21 7.10 -88.66
CA CYS A 153 -13.27 7.57 -89.55
C CYS A 153 -12.68 8.23 -90.81
N ILE A 154 -11.61 9.01 -90.68
CA ILE A 154 -10.91 9.67 -91.80
C ILE A 154 -10.21 8.66 -92.73
N VAL A 155 -9.60 7.61 -92.18
CA VAL A 155 -8.82 6.62 -92.97
C VAL A 155 -9.73 5.56 -93.62
N ALA A 156 -10.95 5.37 -93.12
CA ALA A 156 -11.89 4.36 -93.61
C ALA A 156 -13.01 4.92 -94.53
N GLY A 157 -13.01 6.23 -94.81
CA GLY A 157 -13.89 6.89 -95.78
C GLY A 157 -13.16 7.20 -97.08
#